data_AF-A0A923VCY8-F1
#
_entry.id   AF-A0A923VCY8-F1
#
_cell.length_a   1.000
_cell.length_b   1.000
_cell.length_c   1.000
_cell.angle_alpha   90.00
_cell.angle_beta   90.00
_cell.angle_gamma   90.00
#
_symmetry.space_group_name_H-M   'P 1'
#
loop_
_entity.id
_entity.type
_entity.pdbx_description
1 polymer ?
#
loop_
_entity_poly.entity_id
_entity_poly.type
_entity_poly.pdbx_seq_one_letter_code
_entity_poly.pdbx_strand_id
1 'polypeptide(L)'
;MAVLHNRVSQAELKKLLYQETTPRTTISFYQYFAIADTKQFRDELYAAFNTLKVFGRIYIAHEGINAQISVPIDNVEAFKNYLYAIQPLSGLRLNVAVDDDGKSFWVLKIKVRDKIVADGIADETFSMQKKGNYVDALQMNELLKDENTVVIDMRNHYEYEVGHFEKAIEIPSDTFREQLPMAVEMMKDKKDKNIIMYCTGGIRCEKASAYMLHNGFGN
;
A
#
# COMPACT_ATOMS: atom_id res chain seq x y z
N MET A 1 -2.84 -0.58 -32.48
CA MET A 1 -2.59 -0.12 -31.10
C MET A 1 -2.55 -1.34 -30.19
N ALA A 2 -1.54 -1.45 -29.32
CA ALA A 2 -1.53 -2.51 -28.31
C ALA A 2 -2.75 -2.36 -27.40
N VAL A 3 -3.41 -3.48 -27.07
CA VAL A 3 -4.57 -3.45 -26.16
C VAL A 3 -4.04 -3.34 -24.73
N LEU A 4 -4.15 -2.15 -24.14
CA LEU A 4 -3.67 -1.85 -22.78
C LEU A 4 -4.70 -2.17 -21.68
N HIS A 5 -5.50 -3.22 -21.91
CA HIS A 5 -6.47 -3.73 -20.95
C HIS A 5 -6.80 -5.19 -21.25
N ASN A 6 -7.21 -5.92 -20.22
CA ASN A 6 -7.68 -7.29 -20.38
C ASN A 6 -9.03 -7.35 -21.11
N ARG A 7 -9.17 -8.27 -22.07
CA ARG A 7 -10.42 -8.58 -22.80
C ARG A 7 -10.98 -9.97 -22.50
N VAL A 8 -10.24 -10.78 -21.75
CA VAL A 8 -10.63 -12.16 -21.42
C VAL A 8 -11.53 -12.16 -20.19
N SER A 9 -12.50 -13.06 -20.14
CA SER A 9 -13.40 -13.15 -18.98
C SER A 9 -12.65 -13.53 -17.70
N GLN A 10 -13.14 -13.09 -16.53
CA GLN A 10 -12.50 -13.45 -15.27
C GLN A 10 -12.53 -14.97 -14.99
N ALA A 11 -13.60 -15.65 -15.42
CA ALA A 11 -13.74 -17.09 -15.25
C ALA A 11 -12.65 -17.85 -16.02
N GLU A 12 -12.39 -17.44 -17.26
CA GLU A 12 -11.37 -18.02 -18.11
C GLU A 12 -9.96 -17.75 -17.59
N LEU A 13 -9.67 -16.51 -17.17
CA LEU A 13 -8.36 -16.16 -16.60
C LEU A 13 -8.04 -16.95 -15.32
N LYS A 14 -9.04 -17.14 -14.45
CA LYS A 14 -8.88 -17.99 -13.27
C LYS A 14 -8.55 -19.43 -13.69
N LYS A 15 -9.32 -20.00 -14.62
CA LYS A 15 -9.06 -21.35 -15.13
C LYS A 15 -7.63 -21.49 -15.67
N LEU A 16 -7.15 -20.52 -16.44
CA LEU A 16 -5.79 -20.50 -16.95
C LEU A 16 -4.74 -20.43 -15.84
N LEU A 17 -4.93 -19.57 -14.83
CA LEU A 17 -4.01 -19.50 -13.69
C LEU A 17 -3.91 -20.82 -12.92
N TYR A 18 -5.03 -21.52 -12.70
CA TYR A 18 -5.02 -22.82 -12.01
C TYR A 18 -4.41 -23.96 -12.85
N GLN A 19 -4.26 -23.78 -14.16
CA GLN A 19 -3.58 -24.71 -15.06
C GLN A 19 -2.09 -24.36 -15.23
N GLU A 20 -1.70 -23.14 -14.89
CA GLU A 20 -0.31 -22.68 -14.93
C GLU A 20 0.49 -23.33 -13.80
N THR A 21 1.67 -23.87 -14.13
CA THR A 21 2.61 -24.44 -13.16
C THR A 21 3.79 -23.52 -12.87
N THR A 22 3.88 -22.38 -13.56
CA THR A 22 4.92 -21.38 -13.38
C THR A 22 4.88 -20.84 -11.96
N PRO A 23 5.95 -20.99 -11.16
CA PRO A 23 6.02 -20.39 -9.84
C PRO A 23 5.99 -18.87 -9.91
N ARG A 24 5.28 -18.24 -8.97
CA ARG A 24 5.13 -16.79 -8.89
C ARG A 24 5.42 -16.33 -7.46
N THR A 25 5.84 -15.08 -7.33
CA THR A 25 6.03 -14.43 -6.03
C THR A 25 5.13 -13.21 -5.91
N THR A 26 4.44 -13.10 -4.79
CA THR A 26 3.57 -11.99 -4.46
C THR A 26 4.37 -10.87 -3.81
N ILE A 27 4.25 -9.69 -4.40
CA ILE A 27 4.99 -8.48 -4.03
C ILE A 27 3.98 -7.35 -3.83
N SER A 28 4.14 -6.60 -2.75
CA SER A 28 3.47 -5.30 -2.59
C SER A 28 4.48 -4.17 -2.41
N PHE A 29 4.13 -3.00 -2.91
CA PHE A 29 4.92 -1.79 -2.76
C PHE A 29 4.05 -0.55 -2.98
N TYR A 30 4.52 0.57 -2.48
CA TYR A 30 3.93 1.88 -2.76
C TYR A 30 5.04 2.92 -2.74
N GLN A 31 4.81 4.05 -3.40
CA GLN A 31 5.68 5.21 -3.29
C GLN A 31 4.86 6.48 -3.54
N TYR A 32 5.03 7.47 -2.66
CA TYR A 32 4.48 8.81 -2.87
C TYR A 32 5.49 9.67 -3.63
N PHE A 33 5.12 10.13 -4.82
CA PHE A 33 5.90 11.04 -5.65
C PHE A 33 5.01 11.68 -6.71
N ALA A 34 5.40 12.86 -7.20
CA ALA A 34 4.60 13.55 -8.21
C ALA A 34 4.63 12.80 -9.55
N ILE A 35 3.45 12.49 -10.08
CA ILE A 35 3.26 11.93 -11.43
C ILE A 35 2.51 12.97 -12.26
N ALA A 36 3.18 13.54 -13.26
CA ALA A 36 2.61 14.60 -14.10
C ALA A 36 1.49 14.06 -15.00
N ASP A 37 1.81 13.09 -15.87
CA ASP A 37 0.83 12.41 -16.73
C ASP A 37 0.57 10.99 -16.20
N THR A 38 -0.48 10.85 -15.40
CA THR A 38 -0.87 9.56 -14.81
C THR A 38 -1.35 8.56 -15.86
N LYS A 39 -1.88 9.02 -17.00
CA LYS A 39 -2.35 8.15 -18.06
C LYS A 39 -1.17 7.59 -18.84
N GLN A 40 -0.22 8.42 -19.24
CA GLN A 40 1.00 7.99 -19.90
C GLN A 40 1.78 7.01 -19.03
N PHE A 41 2.01 7.38 -17.75
CA PHE A 41 2.72 6.52 -16.80
C PHE A 41 2.02 5.16 -16.64
N ARG A 42 0.68 5.15 -16.59
CA ARG A 42 -0.11 3.92 -16.55
C ARG A 42 0.11 3.06 -17.79
N ASP A 43 0.05 3.65 -18.97
CA ASP A 43 0.08 2.94 -20.25
C ASP A 43 1.46 2.32 -20.50
N GLU A 44 2.55 3.04 -20.19
CA GLU A 44 3.93 2.54 -20.23
C GLU A 44 4.14 1.40 -19.23
N LEU A 45 3.69 1.58 -17.98
CA LEU A 45 3.79 0.55 -16.95
C LEU A 45 3.01 -0.71 -17.34
N TYR A 46 1.82 -0.55 -17.91
CA TYR A 46 1.01 -1.69 -18.38
C TYR A 46 1.73 -2.47 -19.47
N ALA A 47 2.31 -1.80 -20.48
CA ALA A 47 3.01 -2.45 -21.58
C ALA A 47 4.22 -3.27 -21.07
N ALA A 48 5.01 -2.70 -20.16
CA ALA A 48 6.17 -3.37 -19.58
C ALA A 48 5.75 -4.57 -18.71
N PHE A 49 4.82 -4.35 -17.77
CA PHE A 49 4.39 -5.38 -16.83
C PHE A 49 3.63 -6.52 -17.50
N ASN A 50 2.87 -6.22 -18.55
CA ASN A 50 2.21 -7.25 -19.36
C ASN A 50 3.23 -8.13 -20.08
N THR A 51 4.32 -7.55 -20.62
CA THR A 51 5.42 -8.31 -21.25
C THR A 51 6.11 -9.24 -20.25
N LEU A 52 6.28 -8.78 -19.01
CA LEU A 52 6.84 -9.56 -17.90
C LEU A 52 5.84 -10.52 -17.26
N LYS A 53 4.63 -10.65 -17.83
CA LYS A 53 3.52 -11.48 -17.33
C LYS A 53 3.18 -11.18 -15.87
N VAL A 54 3.33 -9.94 -15.42
CA VAL A 54 2.94 -9.51 -14.07
C VAL A 54 1.42 -9.54 -13.99
N PHE A 55 0.88 -10.11 -12.91
CA PHE A 55 -0.53 -9.99 -12.55
C PHE A 55 -0.66 -9.13 -11.30
N GLY A 56 -1.82 -8.54 -11.05
CA GLY A 56 -1.99 -7.72 -9.88
C GLY A 56 -2.95 -6.56 -10.04
N ARG A 57 -3.02 -5.78 -8.97
CA ARG A 57 -3.73 -4.53 -8.92
C ARG A 57 -2.76 -3.40 -8.61
N ILE A 58 -2.78 -2.39 -9.46
CA ILE A 58 -1.95 -1.20 -9.32
C ILE A 58 -2.85 0.03 -9.42
N TYR A 59 -2.71 0.93 -8.47
CA TYR A 59 -3.30 2.26 -8.51
C TYR A 59 -2.21 3.29 -8.78
N ILE A 60 -2.50 4.19 -9.72
CA ILE A 60 -1.67 5.33 -10.06
C ILE A 60 -2.51 6.57 -9.80
N ALA A 61 -1.93 7.54 -9.11
CA ALA A 61 -2.51 8.87 -8.93
C ALA A 61 -1.42 9.92 -9.11
N HIS A 62 -1.79 11.20 -9.17
CA HIS A 62 -0.80 12.28 -9.24
C HIS A 62 0.17 12.28 -8.04
N GLU A 63 -0.24 11.69 -6.93
CA GLU A 63 0.56 11.55 -5.71
C GLU A 63 1.43 10.28 -5.64
N GLY A 64 1.37 9.37 -6.62
CA GLY A 64 2.28 8.23 -6.68
C GLY A 64 1.67 6.91 -7.17
N ILE A 65 2.21 5.80 -6.66
CA ILE A 65 1.85 4.43 -7.03
C ILE A 65 1.59 3.55 -5.79
N ASN A 66 0.61 2.65 -5.88
CA ASN A 66 0.35 1.59 -4.92
C ASN A 66 0.07 0.29 -5.67
N ALA A 67 0.77 -0.78 -5.33
CA ALA A 67 0.77 -2.02 -6.07
C ALA A 67 0.72 -3.26 -5.16
N GLN A 68 -0.10 -4.22 -5.55
CA GLN A 68 -0.10 -5.59 -5.05
C GLN A 68 -0.12 -6.49 -6.29
N ILE A 69 0.95 -7.23 -6.50
CA ILE A 69 1.21 -7.95 -7.74
C ILE A 69 1.72 -9.36 -7.47
N SER A 70 1.64 -10.23 -8.47
CA SER A 70 2.39 -11.47 -8.55
C SER A 70 3.24 -11.49 -9.82
N VAL A 71 4.51 -11.84 -9.67
CA VAL A 71 5.50 -11.88 -10.76
C VAL A 71 5.99 -13.31 -10.92
N PRO A 72 6.09 -13.87 -12.14
CA PRO A 72 6.80 -15.13 -12.34
C PRO A 72 8.22 -15.04 -11.80
N ILE A 73 8.70 -16.07 -11.10
CA ILE A 73 10.03 -16.04 -10.43
C ILE A 73 11.14 -15.64 -11.42
N ASP A 74 11.12 -16.22 -12.62
CA ASP A 74 12.12 -15.96 -13.67
C ASP A 74 12.12 -14.50 -14.17
N ASN A 75 11.03 -13.76 -13.96
CA ASN A 75 10.87 -12.37 -14.38
C ASN A 75 11.11 -11.36 -13.25
N VAL A 76 11.37 -11.80 -12.01
CA VAL A 76 11.51 -10.89 -10.85
C VAL A 76 12.65 -9.89 -11.03
N GLU A 77 13.81 -10.34 -11.51
CA GLU A 77 14.96 -9.45 -11.71
C GLU A 77 14.71 -8.46 -12.86
N ALA A 78 14.10 -8.90 -13.97
CA ALA A 78 13.70 -8.00 -15.05
C ALA A 78 12.66 -6.97 -14.60
N PHE A 79 11.71 -7.40 -13.76
CA PHE A 79 10.73 -6.52 -13.12
C PHE A 79 11.39 -5.47 -12.22
N LYS A 80 12.33 -5.88 -11.35
CA LYS A 80 13.08 -4.94 -10.50
C LYS A 80 13.88 -3.95 -11.32
N ASN A 81 14.59 -4.42 -12.35
CA ASN A 81 15.39 -3.55 -13.21
C ASN A 81 14.53 -2.49 -13.91
N TYR A 82 13.37 -2.88 -14.45
CA TYR A 82 12.43 -1.92 -15.02
C TYR A 82 11.92 -0.92 -13.97
N LEU A 83 11.49 -1.44 -12.80
CA LEU A 83 10.96 -0.60 -11.71
C LEU A 83 12.01 0.40 -11.22
N TYR A 84 13.24 -0.04 -11.00
CA TYR A 84 14.33 0.78 -10.46
C TYR A 84 14.94 1.74 -11.47
N ALA A 85 14.71 1.54 -12.77
CA ALA A 85 15.04 2.54 -13.79
C ALA A 85 14.17 3.81 -13.69
N ILE A 86 13.00 3.72 -13.03
CA ILE A 86 12.16 4.87 -12.73
C ILE A 86 12.70 5.55 -11.48
N GLN A 87 13.30 6.74 -11.62
CA GLN A 87 14.11 7.37 -10.56
C GLN A 87 13.43 7.43 -9.18
N PRO A 88 12.14 7.84 -9.03
CA PRO A 88 11.48 7.84 -7.72
C PRO A 88 11.26 6.45 -7.09
N LEU A 89 11.38 5.39 -7.88
CA LEU A 89 11.19 4.00 -7.48
C LEU A 89 12.52 3.24 -7.34
N SER A 90 13.65 3.87 -7.67
CA SER A 90 14.98 3.27 -7.55
C SER A 90 15.26 2.80 -6.12
N GLY A 91 15.55 1.52 -5.96
CA GLY A 91 15.84 0.92 -4.65
C GLY A 91 14.64 0.83 -3.70
N LEU A 92 13.41 1.03 -4.20
CA LEU A 92 12.20 0.90 -3.39
C LEU A 92 12.13 -0.48 -2.72
N ARG A 93 11.80 -0.49 -1.43
CA ARG A 93 11.56 -1.71 -0.67
C ARG A 93 10.34 -2.44 -1.22
N LEU A 94 10.55 -3.70 -1.61
CA LEU A 94 9.49 -4.60 -2.05
C LEU A 94 9.11 -5.52 -0.90
N ASN A 95 7.83 -5.51 -0.50
CA ASN A 95 7.31 -6.43 0.50
C ASN A 95 6.94 -7.74 -0.19
N VAL A 96 7.83 -8.73 -0.08
CA VAL A 96 7.61 -10.07 -0.61
C VAL A 96 6.79 -10.88 0.40
N ALA A 97 5.73 -11.55 -0.04
CA ALA A 97 4.92 -12.42 0.81
C ALA A 97 5.76 -13.61 1.33
N VAL A 98 5.60 -13.94 2.62
CA VAL A 98 6.31 -15.06 3.26
C VAL A 98 5.63 -16.40 2.96
N ASP A 99 4.30 -16.40 2.93
CA ASP A 99 3.47 -17.55 2.57
C ASP A 99 2.66 -17.20 1.30
N ASP A 100 2.90 -17.93 0.22
CA ASP A 100 2.34 -17.66 -1.10
C ASP A 100 2.18 -18.96 -1.89
N ASP A 101 0.95 -19.24 -2.34
CA ASP A 101 0.64 -20.39 -3.19
C ASP A 101 0.76 -20.07 -4.70
N GLY A 102 1.20 -18.84 -5.02
CA GLY A 102 1.42 -18.30 -6.35
C GLY A 102 0.14 -17.81 -7.05
N LYS A 103 -1.04 -17.91 -6.41
CA LYS A 103 -2.34 -17.70 -7.07
C LYS A 103 -3.08 -16.44 -6.63
N SER A 104 -2.39 -15.47 -6.03
CA SER A 104 -3.01 -14.25 -5.51
C SER A 104 -3.69 -13.37 -6.59
N PHE A 105 -3.21 -13.42 -7.83
CA PHE A 105 -3.73 -12.62 -8.94
C PHE A 105 -3.72 -13.41 -10.25
N TRP A 106 -4.76 -13.20 -11.09
CA TRP A 106 -4.92 -13.86 -12.39
C TRP A 106 -4.91 -12.89 -13.58
N VAL A 107 -4.72 -11.59 -13.33
CA VAL A 107 -4.79 -10.55 -14.36
C VAL A 107 -4.08 -9.29 -13.90
N LEU A 108 -3.47 -8.56 -14.84
CA LEU A 108 -2.95 -7.21 -14.61
C LEU A 108 -4.08 -6.17 -14.70
N LYS A 109 -4.29 -5.42 -13.63
CA LYS A 109 -5.21 -4.28 -13.58
C LYS A 109 -4.47 -3.06 -13.05
N ILE A 110 -4.17 -2.13 -13.95
CA ILE A 110 -3.64 -0.81 -13.58
C ILE A 110 -4.74 0.23 -13.76
N LYS A 111 -5.05 0.98 -12.71
CA LYS A 111 -6.11 1.99 -12.73
C LYS A 111 -5.58 3.35 -12.29
N VAL A 112 -5.90 4.37 -13.06
CA VAL A 112 -5.74 5.76 -12.62
C VAL A 112 -6.83 6.08 -11.60
N ARG A 113 -6.45 6.78 -10.53
CA ARG A 113 -7.26 7.16 -9.39
C ARG A 113 -6.89 8.59 -8.96
N ASP A 114 -7.78 9.23 -8.22
CA ASP A 114 -7.49 10.53 -7.61
C ASP A 114 -6.44 10.41 -6.50
N LYS A 115 -6.46 9.28 -5.79
CA LYS A 115 -5.55 8.93 -4.69
C LYS A 115 -5.12 7.47 -4.78
N ILE A 116 -3.89 7.17 -4.36
CA ILE A 116 -3.38 5.78 -4.32
C ILE A 116 -3.90 4.98 -3.12
N VAL A 117 -4.41 5.68 -2.12
CA VAL A 117 -5.23 5.17 -1.02
C VAL A 117 -6.40 6.13 -0.80
N ALA A 118 -7.62 5.62 -0.67
CA ALA A 118 -8.80 6.47 -0.53
C ALA A 118 -8.85 7.07 0.89
N ASP A 119 -8.25 8.24 1.06
CA ASP A 119 -8.12 8.96 2.33
C ASP A 119 -9.31 9.90 2.63
N GLY A 120 -10.00 10.40 1.60
CA GLY A 120 -11.09 11.37 1.72
C GLY A 120 -10.71 12.69 2.39
N ILE A 121 -9.42 13.03 2.38
CA ILE A 121 -8.94 14.33 2.83
C ILE A 121 -9.28 15.36 1.74
N ALA A 122 -10.13 16.32 2.07
CA ALA A 122 -10.50 17.43 1.19
C ALA A 122 -9.81 18.75 1.55
N ASP A 123 -9.04 18.77 2.65
CA ASP A 123 -8.28 19.94 3.09
C ASP A 123 -7.11 20.22 2.14
N GLU A 124 -7.16 21.36 1.44
CA GLU A 124 -6.13 21.78 0.49
C GLU A 124 -4.79 22.13 1.17
N THR A 125 -4.80 22.40 2.47
CA THR A 125 -3.59 22.71 3.25
C THR A 125 -2.85 21.46 3.71
N PHE A 126 -3.49 20.28 3.61
CA PHE A 126 -2.86 19.01 3.97
C PHE A 126 -1.73 18.67 3.01
N SER A 127 -0.58 18.28 3.56
CA SER A 127 0.61 17.92 2.80
C SER A 127 1.23 16.62 3.28
N MET A 128 1.53 15.73 2.33
CA MET A 128 2.27 14.49 2.57
C MET A 128 3.78 14.71 2.81
N GLN A 129 4.28 15.93 2.72
CA GLN A 129 5.70 16.22 2.96
C GLN A 129 6.10 16.05 4.43
N LYS A 130 5.15 16.22 5.35
CA LYS A 130 5.35 15.98 6.78
C LYS A 130 4.62 14.69 7.15
N LYS A 131 5.38 13.64 7.43
CA LYS A 131 4.88 12.34 7.88
C LYS A 131 5.64 11.91 9.13
N GLY A 132 5.06 10.94 9.85
CA GLY A 132 5.68 10.41 11.06
C GLY A 132 7.00 9.69 10.78
N ASN A 133 7.74 9.39 11.84
CA ASN A 133 8.99 8.66 11.75
C ASN A 133 8.74 7.19 11.40
N TYR A 134 9.60 6.63 10.54
CA TYR A 134 9.58 5.19 10.28
C TYR A 134 10.20 4.46 11.48
N VAL A 135 9.53 3.42 11.93
CA VAL A 135 9.95 2.54 13.03
C VAL A 135 10.20 1.17 12.44
N ASP A 136 11.41 0.63 12.63
CA ASP A 136 11.71 -0.74 12.22
C ASP A 136 11.10 -1.79 13.17
N ALA A 137 11.23 -3.07 12.82
CA ALA A 137 10.63 -4.15 13.61
C ALA A 137 11.18 -4.24 15.05
N LEU A 138 12.47 -3.94 15.25
CA LEU A 138 13.09 -4.00 16.59
C LEU A 138 12.59 -2.84 17.43
N GLN A 139 12.58 -1.63 16.87
CA GLN A 139 12.06 -0.44 17.53
C GLN A 139 10.57 -0.58 17.85
N MET A 140 9.79 -1.18 16.94
CA MET A 140 8.37 -1.47 17.16
C MET A 140 8.19 -2.38 18.38
N ASN A 141 8.97 -3.47 18.47
CA ASN A 141 8.91 -4.37 19.62
C ASN A 141 9.24 -3.69 20.96
N GLU A 142 10.16 -2.73 20.97
CA GLU A 142 10.46 -1.94 22.17
C GLU A 142 9.33 -0.96 22.51
N LEU A 143 8.79 -0.27 21.50
CA LEU A 143 7.67 0.67 21.69
C LEU A 143 6.38 -0.02 22.17
N LEU A 144 6.12 -1.27 21.74
CA LEU A 144 4.98 -2.06 22.22
C LEU A 144 5.07 -2.40 23.72
N LYS A 145 6.28 -2.40 24.30
CA LYS A 145 6.49 -2.66 25.73
C LYS A 145 6.31 -1.40 26.59
N ASP A 146 6.47 -0.21 26.01
CA ASP A 146 6.35 1.06 26.72
C ASP A 146 4.89 1.41 26.99
N GLU A 147 4.51 1.52 28.25
CA GLU A 147 3.16 1.89 28.70
C GLU A 147 2.76 3.32 28.31
N ASN A 148 3.73 4.18 27.97
CA ASN A 148 3.46 5.52 27.46
C ASN A 148 3.20 5.57 25.95
N THR A 149 3.35 4.45 25.25
CA THR A 149 3.11 4.37 23.81
C THR A 149 1.68 3.93 23.52
N VAL A 150 0.99 4.70 22.68
CA VAL A 150 -0.32 4.36 22.15
C VAL A 150 -0.14 3.63 20.83
N VAL A 151 -0.65 2.40 20.76
CA VAL A 151 -0.56 1.57 19.56
C VAL A 151 -1.90 1.63 18.84
N ILE A 152 -1.90 2.01 17.56
CA ILE A 152 -3.12 2.13 16.75
C ILE A 152 -3.02 1.20 15.54
N ASP A 153 -4.05 0.38 15.36
CA ASP A 153 -4.23 -0.39 14.14
C ASP A 153 -5.01 0.45 13.12
N MET A 154 -4.32 0.84 12.03
CA MET A 154 -4.93 1.59 10.92
C MET A 154 -5.42 0.65 9.81
N ARG A 155 -5.71 -0.61 10.14
CA ARG A 155 -6.38 -1.57 9.25
C ARG A 155 -7.90 -1.53 9.44
N ASN A 156 -8.63 -2.14 8.52
CA ASN A 156 -10.08 -2.25 8.63
C ASN A 156 -10.47 -3.20 9.78
N HIS A 157 -11.67 -3.04 10.33
CA HIS A 157 -12.20 -3.86 11.44
C HIS A 157 -11.97 -5.37 11.26
N TYR A 158 -12.33 -5.93 10.10
CA TYR A 158 -12.13 -7.36 9.82
C TYR A 158 -10.66 -7.82 9.83
N GLU A 159 -9.69 -6.93 9.53
CA GLU A 159 -8.27 -7.26 9.59
C GLU A 159 -7.76 -7.30 11.04
N TYR A 160 -8.33 -6.44 11.90
CA TYR A 160 -8.05 -6.39 13.33
C TYR A 160 -8.59 -7.65 14.04
N GLU A 161 -9.80 -8.09 13.70
CA GLU A 161 -10.45 -9.28 14.28
C GLU A 161 -9.67 -10.57 14.01
N VAL A 162 -9.06 -10.72 12.83
CA VAL A 162 -8.24 -11.89 12.48
C VAL A 162 -6.97 -11.99 13.36
N GLY A 163 -6.45 -10.85 13.81
CA GLY A 163 -5.29 -10.77 14.69
C GLY A 163 -4.67 -9.39 14.65
N HIS A 164 -4.16 -8.93 15.80
CA HIS A 164 -3.58 -7.61 16.01
C HIS A 164 -2.43 -7.68 17.03
N PHE A 165 -1.59 -6.65 17.07
CA PHE A 165 -0.58 -6.53 18.12
C PHE A 165 -1.23 -6.34 19.49
N GLU A 166 -0.61 -6.88 20.53
CA GLU A 166 -1.07 -6.70 21.91
C GLU A 166 -1.19 -5.20 22.24
N LYS A 167 -2.26 -4.82 22.94
CA LYS A 167 -2.61 -3.42 23.31
C LYS A 167 -2.93 -2.48 22.12
N ALA A 168 -2.98 -2.97 20.89
CA ALA A 168 -3.41 -2.17 19.75
C ALA A 168 -4.85 -1.68 19.93
N ILE A 169 -5.06 -0.39 19.72
CA ILE A 169 -6.38 0.22 19.66
C ILE A 169 -6.89 0.09 18.24
N GLU A 170 -8.09 -0.47 18.12
CA GLU A 170 -8.84 -0.48 16.87
C GLU A 170 -9.48 0.90 16.62
N ILE A 171 -9.45 1.35 15.35
CA ILE A 171 -10.33 2.43 14.88
C ILE A 171 -11.54 1.79 14.19
N PRO A 172 -12.74 1.79 14.81
CA PRO A 172 -13.87 0.95 14.39
C PRO A 172 -14.56 1.53 13.16
N SER A 173 -13.95 1.37 12.00
CA SER A 173 -14.50 1.81 10.71
C SER A 173 -14.17 0.84 9.59
N ASP A 174 -15.11 0.78 8.64
CA ASP A 174 -15.05 -0.07 7.44
C ASP A 174 -14.15 0.51 6.35
N THR A 175 -13.85 1.82 6.41
CA THR A 175 -13.10 2.50 5.36
C THR A 175 -12.00 3.40 5.90
N PHE A 176 -10.85 3.39 5.23
CA PHE A 176 -9.72 4.25 5.62
C PHE A 176 -10.07 5.75 5.64
N ARG A 177 -10.99 6.19 4.78
CA ARG A 177 -11.49 7.57 4.73
C ARG A 177 -12.16 8.00 6.04
N GLU A 178 -12.96 7.12 6.63
CA GLU A 178 -13.66 7.38 7.89
C GLU A 178 -12.72 7.19 9.08
N GLN A 179 -11.77 6.26 8.98
CA GLN A 179 -10.78 6.00 10.04
C GLN A 179 -9.93 7.22 10.40
N LEU A 180 -9.52 8.03 9.41
CA LEU A 180 -8.64 9.18 9.67
C LEU A 180 -9.21 10.21 10.66
N PRO A 181 -10.41 10.81 10.44
CA PRO A 181 -11.00 11.72 11.42
C PRO A 181 -11.35 11.03 12.74
N MET A 182 -11.73 9.74 12.72
CA MET A 182 -11.99 8.98 13.94
C MET A 182 -10.74 8.80 14.80
N ALA A 183 -9.60 8.47 14.18
CA ALA A 183 -8.32 8.34 14.88
C ALA A 183 -7.91 9.66 15.55
N VAL A 184 -8.07 10.78 14.85
CA VAL A 184 -7.81 12.12 15.41
C VAL A 184 -8.71 12.39 16.62
N GLU A 185 -10.01 12.14 16.51
CA GLU A 185 -10.96 12.39 17.59
C GLU A 185 -10.71 11.48 18.80
N MET A 186 -10.50 10.18 18.59
CA MET A 186 -10.25 9.21 19.66
C MET A 186 -8.93 9.45 20.39
N MET A 187 -7.97 10.14 19.75
CA MET A 187 -6.65 10.41 20.30
C MET A 187 -6.43 11.87 20.69
N LYS A 188 -7.44 12.73 20.61
CA LYS A 188 -7.30 14.18 20.84
C LYS A 188 -6.69 14.56 22.19
N ASP A 189 -6.93 13.76 23.23
CA ASP A 189 -6.39 13.97 24.59
C ASP A 189 -5.01 13.32 24.79
N LYS A 190 -4.45 12.72 23.74
CA LYS A 190 -3.17 12.01 23.73
C LYS A 190 -2.15 12.64 22.77
N LYS A 191 -2.31 13.93 22.43
CA LYS A 191 -1.43 14.63 21.47
C LYS A 191 0.05 14.66 21.88
N ASP A 192 0.33 14.61 23.17
CA ASP A 192 1.68 14.60 23.74
C ASP A 192 2.23 13.18 23.99
N LYS A 193 1.41 12.14 23.77
CA LYS A 193 1.86 10.74 23.87
C LYS A 193 2.56 10.33 22.58
N ASN A 194 3.41 9.31 22.71
CA ASN A 194 4.00 8.65 21.55
C ASN A 194 2.94 7.77 20.88
N ILE A 195 2.65 8.00 19.60
CA ILE A 195 1.67 7.22 18.84
C ILE A 195 2.38 6.39 17.79
N ILE A 196 2.31 5.06 17.94
CA ILE A 196 2.75 4.13 16.91
C ILE A 196 1.54 3.59 16.15
N MET A 197 1.61 3.68 14.81
CA MET A 197 0.59 3.17 13.91
C MET A 197 1.16 2.04 13.07
N TYR A 198 0.36 1.01 12.83
CA TYR A 198 0.70 -0.03 11.87
C TYR A 198 -0.46 -0.36 10.93
N CYS A 199 -0.10 -0.92 9.78
CA CYS A 199 -1.02 -1.50 8.82
C CYS A 199 -0.30 -2.59 8.04
N THR A 200 -0.99 -3.24 7.10
CA THR A 200 -0.48 -4.41 6.35
C THR A 200 0.81 -4.14 5.58
N GLY A 201 0.93 -2.97 4.95
CA GLY A 201 2.03 -2.67 4.02
C GLY A 201 2.63 -1.28 4.15
N GLY A 202 2.22 -0.49 5.14
CA GLY A 202 2.75 0.85 5.45
C GLY A 202 1.98 2.04 4.85
N ILE A 203 1.39 1.90 3.66
CA ILE A 203 0.79 3.03 2.91
C ILE A 203 -0.27 3.83 3.69
N ARG A 204 -1.11 3.15 4.50
CA ARG A 204 -2.14 3.80 5.34
C ARG A 204 -1.49 4.58 6.47
N CYS A 205 -0.45 4.05 7.11
CA CYS A 205 0.27 4.70 8.20
C CYS A 205 1.02 5.95 7.75
N GLU A 206 1.57 5.96 6.53
CA GLU A 206 2.17 7.18 5.98
C GLU A 206 1.16 8.33 5.91
N LYS A 207 -0.05 8.04 5.41
CA LYS A 207 -1.11 9.04 5.30
C LYS A 207 -1.66 9.41 6.68
N ALA A 208 -1.89 8.42 7.54
CA ALA A 208 -2.43 8.62 8.87
C ALA A 208 -1.48 9.43 9.75
N SER A 209 -0.19 9.13 9.73
CA SER A 209 0.81 9.91 10.48
C SER A 209 0.90 11.35 9.99
N ALA A 210 0.92 11.59 8.69
CA ALA A 210 0.87 12.95 8.15
C ALA A 210 -0.40 13.69 8.59
N TYR A 211 -1.55 13.00 8.58
CA TYR A 211 -2.83 13.58 8.97
C TYR A 211 -2.90 13.88 10.48
N MET A 212 -2.36 13.01 11.32
CA MET A 212 -2.24 13.23 12.77
C MET A 212 -1.32 14.44 13.04
N LEU A 213 -0.14 14.52 12.42
CA LEU A 213 0.75 15.67 12.56
C LEU A 213 0.06 16.99 12.13
N HIS A 214 -0.69 16.96 11.02
CA HIS A 214 -1.48 18.10 10.54
C HIS A 214 -2.53 18.57 11.57
N ASN A 215 -3.06 17.64 12.37
CA ASN A 215 -4.03 17.91 13.45
C ASN A 215 -3.37 18.22 14.81
N GLY A 216 -2.05 18.47 14.83
CA GLY A 216 -1.32 18.96 16.00
C GLY A 216 -0.88 17.86 16.98
N PHE A 217 -0.77 16.62 16.53
CA PHE A 217 -0.09 15.57 17.29
C PHE A 217 1.43 15.76 17.21
N GLY A 218 2.14 15.50 18.31
CA GLY A 218 3.57 15.78 18.42
C GLY A 218 4.48 14.63 18.02
N ASN A 219 4.08 13.38 18.32
CA ASN A 219 4.88 12.17 18.13
C ASN A 219 4.04 10.99 17.65
#